data_AF-A0A816BTQ1-F1
#
_entry.id   AF-A0A816BTQ1-F1
#
_cell.length_a   1.000
_cell.length_b   1.000
_cell.length_c   1.000
_cell.angle_alpha   90.00
_cell.angle_beta   90.00
_cell.angle_gamma   90.00
#
_symmetry.space_group_name_H-M   'P 1'
#
loop_
_entity.id
_entity.type
_entity.pdbx_description
1 polymer ?
#
loop_
_entity_poly.entity_id
_entity_poly.type
_entity_poly.pdbx_seq_one_letter_code
_entity_poly.pdbx_strand_id
1 'polypeptide(L)'
;MNSFLYGLITWAIEDQKIPFIDCWFMGATCVFTCELQTYDFGSFSQASQIILLLFTLVSGRTVSTIPAIFIKIFQAKRKSNTAEDISSTRMDDNNILPVQSLARQTSVDPVLRKRLQSLPDPYHLRITAYIILIVLIVSTCLFIYLFTFFSVGFWFKYNYILQHYSQINKTVNPFYASLVVKITSFNQNGLTSWKNGASIFVDDIFMNIIIMIAVMSGTSLFPAILRGIVNLIKYVAPWRYKIYFDYILLNNHRLSAVIFPSIQTRLYVTSTILMQILGVRVALILDYNNPILSIYTGGKRFMIFMFLTLCTINETPFEMEWILVQTQQTLENNISIDTRRVSIKMFLPIDRMKHYLLRQGLRTKAEAEKYFAETVRANQVEAAINEFAEKRYN
;
A
#
# COMPACT_ATOMS: atom_id res chain seq x y z
N MET A 1 -3.30 5.03 -18.71
CA MET A 1 -4.04 4.31 -19.76
C MET A 1 -4.81 3.12 -19.18
N ASN A 2 -4.23 2.29 -18.31
CA ASN A 2 -4.91 1.13 -17.73
C ASN A 2 -6.11 1.48 -16.81
N SER A 3 -6.04 2.58 -16.04
CA SER A 3 -7.14 2.99 -15.15
C SER A 3 -8.45 3.31 -15.87
N PHE A 4 -8.39 3.85 -17.09
CA PHE A 4 -9.58 4.14 -17.90
C PHE A 4 -10.33 2.88 -18.28
N LEU A 5 -9.60 1.85 -18.74
CA LEU A 5 -10.18 0.54 -19.07
C LEU A 5 -10.86 -0.09 -17.85
N TYR A 6 -10.24 0.03 -16.68
CA TYR A 6 -10.77 -0.49 -15.42
C TYR A 6 -12.04 0.23 -14.96
N GLY A 7 -12.07 1.56 -15.11
CA GLY A 7 -13.27 2.36 -14.90
C GLY A 7 -14.41 1.92 -15.82
N LEU A 8 -14.11 1.70 -17.10
CA LEU A 8 -15.09 1.27 -18.09
C LEU A 8 -15.65 -0.13 -17.82
N ILE A 9 -14.80 -1.09 -17.44
CA ILE A 9 -15.23 -2.45 -17.06
C ILE A 9 -16.14 -2.39 -15.82
N THR A 10 -15.73 -1.65 -14.79
CA THR A 10 -16.50 -1.52 -13.54
C THR A 10 -17.84 -0.82 -13.80
N TRP A 11 -17.84 0.27 -14.58
CA TRP A 11 -19.05 0.99 -14.96
C TRP A 11 -20.03 0.13 -15.78
N ALA A 12 -19.52 -0.70 -16.69
CA ALA A 12 -20.33 -1.62 -17.46
C ALA A 12 -21.00 -2.69 -16.58
N ILE A 13 -20.30 -3.18 -15.55
CA ILE A 13 -20.82 -4.19 -14.61
C ILE A 13 -21.86 -3.63 -13.66
N GLU A 14 -21.75 -2.35 -13.31
CA GLU A 14 -22.71 -1.65 -12.47
C GLU A 14 -23.96 -1.19 -13.21
N ASP A 15 -24.14 -1.57 -14.48
CA ASP A 15 -25.26 -1.17 -15.33
C ASP A 15 -25.51 0.35 -15.33
N GLN A 16 -24.42 1.14 -15.28
CA GLN A 16 -24.47 2.61 -15.23
C GLN A 16 -25.17 3.21 -13.99
N LYS A 17 -25.40 2.42 -12.93
CA LYS A 17 -25.96 2.92 -11.65
C LYS A 17 -25.04 3.91 -10.94
N ILE A 18 -23.74 3.74 -11.13
CA ILE A 18 -22.69 4.59 -10.56
C ILE A 18 -22.13 5.48 -11.68
N PRO A 19 -21.91 6.78 -11.43
CA PRO A 19 -21.30 7.66 -12.43
C PRO A 19 -19.96 7.12 -12.93
N PHE A 20 -19.72 7.20 -14.23
CA PHE A 20 -18.47 6.72 -14.85
C PHE A 20 -17.22 7.34 -14.20
N ILE A 21 -17.30 8.62 -13.81
CA ILE A 21 -16.20 9.34 -13.17
C ILE A 21 -15.76 8.66 -11.87
N ASP A 22 -16.70 8.17 -11.06
CA ASP A 22 -16.43 7.49 -9.80
C ASP A 22 -15.85 6.10 -10.03
N CYS A 23 -16.42 5.34 -10.98
CA CYS A 23 -15.86 4.05 -11.37
C CYS A 23 -14.42 4.17 -11.90
N TRP A 24 -14.16 5.20 -12.71
CA TRP A 24 -12.81 5.50 -13.21
C TRP A 24 -11.87 5.92 -12.09
N PHE A 25 -12.33 6.79 -11.18
CA PHE A 25 -11.53 7.24 -10.05
C PHE A 25 -11.18 6.07 -9.12
N MET A 26 -12.16 5.23 -8.77
CA MET A 26 -11.94 4.01 -7.98
C MET A 26 -10.98 3.03 -8.67
N GLY A 27 -11.12 2.86 -9.99
CA GLY A 27 -10.18 2.08 -10.79
C GLY A 27 -8.77 2.66 -10.77
N ALA A 28 -8.62 3.98 -10.85
CA ALA A 28 -7.33 4.66 -10.75
C ALA A 28 -6.71 4.49 -9.35
N THR A 29 -7.49 4.66 -8.30
CA THR A 29 -7.13 4.41 -6.90
C THR A 29 -6.55 3.00 -6.72
N CYS A 30 -7.22 1.98 -7.26
CA CYS A 30 -6.73 0.60 -7.18
C CYS A 30 -5.41 0.37 -7.92
N VAL A 31 -5.21 1.03 -9.06
CA VAL A 31 -3.99 0.88 -9.86
C VAL A 31 -2.81 1.64 -9.27
N PHE A 32 -3.05 2.83 -8.75
CA PHE A 32 -2.00 3.66 -8.19
C PHE A 32 -1.80 3.40 -6.70
N THR A 33 -2.59 2.50 -6.10
CA THR A 33 -2.58 2.19 -4.66
C THR A 33 -2.75 3.46 -3.83
N CYS A 34 -3.60 4.37 -4.30
CA CYS A 34 -3.92 5.62 -3.63
C CYS A 34 -5.36 5.51 -3.17
N GLU A 35 -5.62 5.14 -1.92
CA GLU A 35 -6.94 4.90 -1.28
C GLU A 35 -7.86 6.15 -1.25
N LEU A 36 -7.96 6.88 -2.34
CA LEU A 36 -8.92 7.95 -2.47
C LEU A 36 -10.22 7.30 -2.97
N GLN A 37 -11.25 7.37 -2.16
CA GLN A 37 -12.57 6.85 -2.50
C GLN A 37 -13.51 8.04 -2.76
N THR A 38 -14.07 8.13 -3.97
CA THR A 38 -15.22 9.02 -4.22
C THR A 38 -16.55 8.33 -3.97
N TYR A 39 -16.52 6.99 -3.89
CA TYR A 39 -17.67 6.15 -3.67
C TYR A 39 -17.30 5.01 -2.73
N ASP A 40 -18.19 4.68 -1.80
CA ASP A 40 -17.97 3.62 -0.81
C ASP A 40 -17.77 2.28 -1.51
N PHE A 41 -16.61 1.65 -1.27
CA PHE A 41 -16.28 0.34 -1.84
C PHE A 41 -17.32 -0.73 -1.52
N GLY A 42 -17.92 -0.68 -0.32
CA GLY A 42 -18.96 -1.61 0.10
C GLY A 42 -20.28 -1.46 -0.66
N SER A 43 -20.49 -0.34 -1.35
CA SER A 43 -21.70 -0.06 -2.14
C SER A 43 -21.65 -0.62 -3.56
N PHE A 44 -20.47 -0.99 -4.07
CA PHE A 44 -20.34 -1.65 -5.38
C PHE A 44 -20.93 -3.07 -5.36
N SER A 45 -21.35 -3.57 -6.53
CA SER A 45 -21.67 -4.99 -6.69
C SER A 45 -20.46 -5.87 -6.37
N GLN A 46 -20.71 -7.10 -5.91
CA GLN A 46 -19.63 -8.04 -5.57
C GLN A 46 -18.72 -8.33 -6.79
N ALA A 47 -19.27 -8.33 -8.00
CA ALA A 47 -18.50 -8.53 -9.23
C ALA A 47 -17.51 -7.38 -9.45
N SER A 48 -17.96 -6.13 -9.30
CA SER A 48 -17.10 -4.94 -9.36
C SER A 48 -16.04 -4.93 -8.27
N GLN A 49 -16.42 -5.26 -7.03
CA GLN A 49 -15.46 -5.37 -5.93
C GLN A 49 -14.36 -6.40 -6.24
N ILE A 50 -14.71 -7.58 -6.78
CA ILE A 50 -13.72 -8.61 -7.18
C ILE A 50 -12.77 -8.06 -8.25
N ILE A 51 -13.29 -7.34 -9.24
CA ILE A 51 -12.48 -6.78 -10.33
C ILE A 51 -11.53 -5.69 -9.81
N LEU A 52 -12.01 -4.79 -8.96
CA LEU A 52 -11.17 -3.78 -8.29
C LEU A 52 -10.09 -4.42 -7.42
N LEU A 53 -10.39 -5.53 -6.74
CA LEU A 53 -9.41 -6.31 -5.97
C LEU A 53 -8.36 -6.97 -6.88
N LEU A 54 -8.75 -7.51 -8.03
CA LEU A 54 -7.80 -8.04 -9.02
C LEU A 54 -6.86 -6.96 -9.52
N PHE A 55 -7.38 -5.74 -9.77
CA PHE A 55 -6.55 -4.61 -10.18
C PHE A 55 -5.59 -4.18 -9.07
N THR A 56 -6.06 -4.16 -7.83
CA THR A 56 -5.23 -3.92 -6.63
C THR A 56 -4.12 -4.97 -6.48
N LEU A 57 -4.41 -6.23 -6.79
CA LEU A 57 -3.44 -7.31 -6.72
C LEU A 57 -2.35 -7.16 -7.79
N VAL A 58 -2.73 -6.77 -9.01
CA VAL A 58 -1.80 -6.58 -10.14
C VAL A 58 -0.94 -5.33 -9.96
N SER A 59 -1.48 -4.26 -9.36
CA SER A 59 -0.75 -3.02 -9.11
C SER A 59 0.27 -3.10 -7.98
N GLY A 60 0.18 -4.11 -7.12
CA GLY A 60 1.08 -4.29 -5.99
C GLY A 60 2.56 -4.17 -6.36
N ARG A 61 3.33 -3.41 -5.56
CA ARG A 61 4.77 -3.17 -5.76
C ARG A 61 5.54 -4.48 -5.97
N THR A 62 5.17 -5.54 -5.25
CA THR A 62 5.82 -6.84 -5.39
C THR A 62 5.49 -7.54 -6.71
N VAL A 63 4.22 -7.52 -7.14
CA VAL A 63 3.77 -8.18 -8.37
C VAL A 63 4.30 -7.46 -9.60
N SER A 64 4.35 -6.13 -9.58
CA SER A 64 4.91 -5.31 -10.67
C SER A 64 6.40 -5.56 -10.94
N THR A 65 7.15 -6.14 -9.99
CA THR A 65 8.56 -6.51 -10.22
C THR A 65 8.72 -7.79 -11.06
N ILE A 66 7.69 -8.65 -11.11
CA ILE A 66 7.77 -9.96 -11.78
C ILE A 66 8.03 -9.81 -13.30
N PRO A 67 7.29 -8.96 -14.05
CA PRO A 67 7.57 -8.72 -15.47
C PRO A 67 9.01 -8.23 -15.74
N ALA A 68 9.56 -7.39 -14.86
CA ALA A 68 10.93 -6.90 -15.01
C ALA A 68 11.96 -8.04 -14.89
N ILE A 69 11.72 -9.01 -14.01
CA ILE A 69 12.59 -10.20 -13.89
C ILE A 69 12.44 -11.09 -15.13
N PHE A 70 11.22 -11.30 -15.64
CA PHE A 70 11.00 -12.05 -16.89
C PHE A 70 11.74 -11.42 -18.07
N ILE A 71 11.66 -10.10 -18.25
CA ILE A 71 12.39 -9.38 -19.30
C ILE A 71 13.90 -9.63 -19.17
N LYS A 72 14.46 -9.60 -17.95
CA LYS A 72 15.88 -9.90 -17.71
C LYS A 72 16.24 -11.34 -18.08
N ILE A 73 15.37 -12.32 -17.80
CA ILE A 73 15.56 -13.72 -18.21
C ILE A 73 15.57 -13.82 -19.74
N PHE A 74 14.60 -13.20 -20.44
CA PHE A 74 14.55 -13.22 -21.90
C PHE A 74 15.76 -12.54 -22.54
N GLN A 75 16.21 -11.41 -21.99
CA GLN A 75 17.42 -10.72 -22.46
C GLN A 75 18.68 -11.57 -22.24
N ALA A 76 18.78 -12.25 -21.08
CA ALA A 76 19.89 -13.17 -20.83
C ALA A 76 19.89 -14.32 -21.84
N LYS A 77 18.71 -14.92 -22.11
CA LYS A 77 18.56 -16.00 -23.09
C LYS A 77 18.93 -15.59 -24.50
N ARG A 78 18.47 -14.41 -24.95
CA ARG A 78 18.78 -13.88 -26.28
C ARG A 78 20.28 -13.63 -26.46
N LYS A 79 20.96 -13.06 -25.45
CA LYS A 79 22.41 -12.83 -25.50
C LYS A 79 23.21 -14.12 -25.60
N SER A 80 22.76 -15.20 -24.98
CA SER A 80 23.41 -16.52 -25.07
C SER A 80 23.38 -17.06 -26.49
N ASN A 81 22.21 -17.07 -27.12
CA ASN A 81 22.07 -17.61 -28.48
C ASN A 81 22.95 -16.82 -29.45
N THR A 82 22.98 -15.49 -29.34
CA THR A 82 23.84 -14.65 -30.18
C THR A 82 25.33 -14.79 -29.86
N ALA A 83 25.69 -15.07 -28.60
CA ALA A 83 27.08 -15.29 -28.21
C ALA A 83 27.60 -16.65 -28.68
N GLU A 84 26.78 -17.71 -28.66
CA GLU A 84 27.14 -19.01 -29.26
C GLU A 84 27.45 -18.84 -30.75
N ASP A 85 26.67 -18.03 -31.47
CA ASP A 85 26.91 -17.73 -32.90
C ASP A 85 28.20 -16.91 -33.15
N ILE A 86 28.66 -16.10 -32.19
CA ILE A 86 29.84 -15.21 -32.31
C ILE A 86 31.10 -15.80 -31.64
N SER A 87 30.93 -16.77 -30.74
CA SER A 87 31.99 -17.37 -29.90
C SER A 87 32.98 -18.28 -30.65
N SER A 88 32.92 -18.30 -31.98
CA SER A 88 34.09 -18.66 -32.78
C SER A 88 35.21 -17.61 -32.75
N THR A 89 35.00 -16.37 -32.24
CA THR A 89 36.01 -15.30 -32.47
C THR A 89 36.46 -14.38 -31.32
N ARG A 90 35.79 -14.21 -30.16
CA ARG A 90 36.37 -13.39 -29.05
C ARG A 90 35.61 -13.52 -27.72
N MET A 91 36.31 -13.93 -26.65
CA MET A 91 35.78 -13.91 -25.28
C MET A 91 35.97 -12.53 -24.65
N ASP A 92 34.87 -11.94 -24.19
CA ASP A 92 34.82 -10.67 -23.46
C ASP A 92 35.13 -10.90 -21.97
N ASP A 93 36.34 -10.54 -21.55
CA ASP A 93 36.94 -10.83 -20.23
C ASP A 93 36.23 -10.17 -19.03
N ASN A 94 35.27 -9.27 -19.26
CA ASN A 94 34.62 -8.50 -18.18
C ASN A 94 33.47 -9.22 -17.44
N ASN A 95 33.08 -10.43 -17.89
CA ASN A 95 31.98 -11.21 -17.28
C ASN A 95 32.44 -12.49 -16.57
N ILE A 96 33.75 -12.71 -16.48
CA ILE A 96 34.31 -13.89 -15.84
C ILE A 96 34.11 -13.73 -14.32
N LEU A 97 33.33 -14.64 -13.70
CA LEU A 97 33.28 -14.75 -12.25
C LEU A 97 34.74 -14.83 -11.74
N PRO A 98 35.13 -14.13 -10.67
CA PRO A 98 36.53 -14.12 -10.19
C PRO A 98 37.09 -15.53 -9.95
N VAL A 99 36.19 -16.50 -9.75
CA VAL A 99 36.47 -17.93 -9.59
C VAL A 99 37.05 -18.59 -10.87
N GLN A 100 36.66 -18.16 -12.07
CA GLN A 100 37.17 -18.70 -13.34
C GLN A 100 38.54 -18.14 -13.73
N SER A 101 38.85 -16.89 -13.36
CA SER A 101 40.21 -16.36 -13.53
C SER A 101 41.21 -17.05 -12.60
N LEU A 102 40.77 -17.42 -11.39
CA LEU A 102 41.52 -18.27 -10.45
C LEU A 102 41.79 -19.67 -11.03
N ALA A 103 40.83 -20.29 -11.72
CA ALA A 103 41.03 -21.60 -12.35
C ALA A 103 42.04 -21.58 -13.52
N ARG A 104 42.33 -20.39 -14.07
CA ARG A 104 43.32 -20.17 -15.14
C ARG A 104 44.75 -20.01 -14.58
N GLN A 105 44.92 -19.74 -13.30
CA GLN A 105 46.23 -19.69 -12.67
C GLN A 105 46.79 -21.11 -12.49
N THR A 106 47.99 -21.34 -13.03
CA THR A 106 48.64 -22.64 -13.17
C THR A 106 49.07 -23.29 -11.84
N SER A 107 48.92 -22.59 -10.71
CA SER A 107 49.37 -23.03 -9.38
C SER A 107 48.28 -23.61 -8.48
N VAL A 108 47.05 -23.77 -8.98
CA VAL A 108 45.92 -24.24 -8.16
C VAL A 108 45.92 -25.76 -8.03
N ASP A 109 45.77 -26.25 -6.80
CA ASP A 109 45.66 -27.67 -6.42
C ASP A 109 44.72 -28.45 -7.39
N PRO A 110 45.16 -29.59 -7.96
CA PRO A 110 44.35 -30.40 -8.87
C PRO A 110 42.99 -30.82 -8.29
N VAL A 111 42.88 -31.01 -6.97
CA VAL A 111 41.60 -31.34 -6.31
C VAL A 111 40.64 -30.16 -6.39
N LEU A 112 41.14 -28.94 -6.16
CA LEU A 112 40.35 -27.71 -6.28
C LEU A 112 39.96 -27.46 -7.73
N ARG A 113 40.85 -27.72 -8.69
CA ARG A 113 40.58 -27.60 -10.13
C ARG A 113 39.44 -28.53 -10.58
N LYS A 114 39.42 -29.78 -10.13
CA LYS A 114 38.30 -30.70 -10.38
C LYS A 114 36.97 -30.19 -9.78
N ARG A 115 37.01 -29.60 -8.57
CA ARG A 115 35.82 -28.99 -7.97
C ARG A 115 35.35 -27.76 -8.74
N LEU A 116 36.27 -26.90 -9.18
CA LEU A 116 35.98 -25.72 -9.99
C LEU A 116 35.35 -26.10 -11.34
N GLN A 117 35.86 -27.15 -11.99
CA GLN A 117 35.29 -27.68 -13.24
C GLN A 117 33.91 -28.32 -13.04
N SER A 118 33.58 -28.78 -11.82
CA SER A 118 32.26 -29.30 -11.49
C SER A 118 31.22 -28.20 -11.21
N LEU A 119 31.62 -26.93 -11.14
CA LEU A 119 30.69 -25.82 -10.93
C LEU A 119 29.86 -25.56 -12.19
N PRO A 120 28.57 -25.19 -12.03
CA PRO A 120 27.73 -24.81 -13.16
C PRO A 120 28.32 -23.63 -13.93
N ASP A 121 28.14 -23.63 -15.24
CA ASP A 121 28.51 -22.49 -16.09
C ASP A 121 27.88 -21.18 -15.54
N PRO A 122 28.60 -20.04 -15.55
CA PRO A 122 28.10 -18.79 -14.96
C PRO A 122 26.77 -18.33 -15.54
N TYR A 123 26.52 -18.65 -16.82
CA TYR A 123 25.25 -18.34 -17.48
C TYR A 123 24.10 -19.19 -16.92
N HIS A 124 24.28 -20.51 -16.84
CA HIS A 124 23.31 -21.41 -16.21
C HIS A 124 23.03 -21.01 -14.76
N LEU A 125 24.07 -20.66 -14.01
CA LEU A 125 23.95 -20.17 -12.63
C LEU A 125 23.03 -18.94 -12.54
N ARG A 126 23.20 -17.98 -13.46
CA ARG A 126 22.41 -16.75 -13.49
C ARG A 126 20.93 -17.00 -13.83
N ILE A 127 20.64 -17.82 -14.83
CA ILE A 127 19.25 -18.15 -15.20
C ILE A 127 18.56 -18.92 -14.08
N THR A 128 19.22 -19.93 -13.53
CA THR A 128 18.67 -20.70 -12.40
C THR A 128 18.43 -19.79 -11.20
N ALA A 129 19.33 -18.86 -10.90
CA ALA A 129 19.13 -17.87 -9.83
C ALA A 129 17.91 -16.97 -10.06
N TYR A 130 17.66 -16.51 -11.30
CA TYR A 130 16.45 -15.75 -11.62
C TYR A 130 15.17 -16.57 -11.41
N ILE A 131 15.17 -17.83 -11.86
CA ILE A 131 14.01 -18.73 -11.71
C ILE A 131 13.74 -18.99 -10.23
N ILE A 132 14.76 -19.36 -9.46
CA ILE A 132 14.64 -19.57 -8.01
C ILE A 132 14.10 -18.30 -7.34
N LEU A 133 14.58 -17.12 -7.74
CA LEU A 133 14.13 -15.87 -7.18
C LEU A 133 12.65 -15.57 -7.47
N ILE A 134 12.18 -15.79 -8.69
CA ILE A 134 10.75 -15.64 -9.03
C ILE A 134 9.91 -16.59 -8.18
N VAL A 135 10.29 -17.87 -8.11
CA VAL A 135 9.58 -18.88 -7.32
C VAL A 135 9.54 -18.47 -5.86
N LEU A 136 10.65 -17.97 -5.31
CA LEU A 136 10.75 -17.56 -3.91
C LEU A 136 9.89 -16.33 -3.63
N ILE A 137 9.88 -15.32 -4.50
CA ILE A 137 9.01 -14.14 -4.37
C ILE A 137 7.53 -14.57 -4.41
N VAL A 138 7.12 -15.32 -5.43
CA VAL A 138 5.72 -15.76 -5.60
C VAL A 138 5.28 -16.64 -4.43
N SER A 139 6.10 -17.60 -4.02
CA SER A 139 5.82 -18.48 -2.88
C SER A 139 5.73 -17.71 -1.57
N THR A 140 6.64 -16.74 -1.33
CA THR A 140 6.61 -15.89 -0.13
C THR A 140 5.33 -15.06 -0.09
N CYS A 141 4.98 -14.41 -1.20
CA CYS A 141 3.72 -13.68 -1.31
C CYS A 141 2.54 -14.60 -1.02
N LEU A 142 2.42 -15.72 -1.75
CA LEU A 142 1.32 -16.68 -1.58
C LEU A 142 1.18 -17.14 -0.12
N PHE A 143 2.29 -17.46 0.54
CA PHE A 143 2.29 -17.85 1.94
C PHE A 143 1.75 -16.75 2.85
N ILE A 144 2.23 -15.50 2.69
CA ILE A 144 1.74 -14.36 3.47
C ILE A 144 0.25 -14.10 3.16
N TYR A 145 -0.18 -14.25 1.91
CA TYR A 145 -1.59 -14.16 1.50
C TYR A 145 -2.47 -15.18 2.20
N LEU A 146 -2.13 -16.46 2.11
CA LEU A 146 -2.90 -17.53 2.75
C LEU A 146 -2.88 -17.39 4.27
N PHE A 147 -1.73 -17.10 4.88
CA PHE A 147 -1.60 -16.97 6.33
C PHE A 147 -2.54 -15.90 6.89
N THR A 148 -2.51 -14.69 6.33
CA THR A 148 -3.39 -13.60 6.79
C THR A 148 -4.85 -13.86 6.42
N PHE A 149 -5.14 -14.42 5.24
CA PHE A 149 -6.50 -14.78 4.83
C PHE A 149 -7.15 -15.77 5.80
N PHE A 150 -6.43 -16.83 6.20
CA PHE A 150 -6.96 -17.76 7.18
C PHE A 150 -7.04 -17.13 8.56
N SER A 151 -6.02 -16.40 9.00
CA SER A 151 -6.00 -15.77 10.33
C SER A 151 -7.17 -14.81 10.53
N VAL A 152 -7.39 -13.90 9.57
CA VAL A 152 -8.50 -12.93 9.62
C VAL A 152 -9.85 -13.62 9.35
N GLY A 153 -9.91 -14.55 8.40
CA GLY A 153 -11.14 -15.29 8.08
C GLY A 153 -11.66 -16.13 9.25
N PHE A 154 -10.78 -16.81 9.98
CA PHE A 154 -11.17 -17.52 11.20
C PHE A 154 -11.57 -16.55 12.31
N TRP A 155 -10.84 -15.45 12.50
CA TRP A 155 -11.19 -14.43 13.48
C TRP A 155 -12.59 -13.86 13.23
N PHE A 156 -12.89 -13.50 11.98
CA PHE A 156 -14.22 -13.06 11.55
C PHE A 156 -15.29 -14.15 11.58
N LYS A 157 -14.93 -15.43 11.65
CA LYS A 157 -15.94 -16.50 11.81
C LYS A 157 -16.35 -16.67 13.26
N TYR A 158 -15.41 -16.54 14.21
CA TYR A 158 -15.64 -16.90 15.61
C TYR A 158 -16.02 -15.72 16.51
N ASN A 159 -15.52 -14.51 16.26
CA ASN A 159 -15.73 -13.36 17.14
C ASN A 159 -16.89 -12.45 16.69
N TYR A 160 -17.73 -12.92 15.78
CA TYR A 160 -18.56 -12.05 14.94
C TYR A 160 -19.99 -11.89 15.43
N ILE A 161 -20.38 -10.64 15.74
CA ILE A 161 -21.77 -10.24 15.97
C ILE A 161 -22.32 -9.63 14.68
N LEU A 162 -23.39 -10.23 14.15
CA LEU A 162 -24.01 -9.95 12.83
C LEU A 162 -24.29 -8.46 12.54
N GLN A 163 -24.43 -7.62 13.57
CA GLN A 163 -24.81 -6.21 13.45
C GLN A 163 -23.67 -5.29 12.98
N HIS A 164 -22.39 -5.64 13.16
CA HIS A 164 -21.27 -4.73 12.85
C HIS A 164 -20.88 -4.71 11.36
N TYR A 165 -21.54 -5.52 10.53
CA TYR A 165 -21.03 -5.89 9.21
C TYR A 165 -22.05 -5.86 8.09
N SER A 166 -23.21 -5.27 8.33
CA SER A 166 -24.18 -5.06 7.27
C SER A 166 -23.60 -4.09 6.24
N GLN A 167 -23.07 -4.62 5.14
CA GLN A 167 -22.99 -3.88 3.88
C GLN A 167 -24.44 -3.68 3.44
N ILE A 168 -24.98 -2.48 3.62
CA ILE A 168 -26.27 -2.03 3.07
C ILE A 168 -27.28 -3.21 2.94
N ASN A 169 -27.76 -3.70 4.08
CA ASN A 169 -28.76 -4.76 4.19
C ASN A 169 -28.34 -6.19 3.76
N LYS A 170 -27.05 -6.49 3.61
CA LYS A 170 -26.53 -7.85 3.34
C LYS A 170 -25.43 -8.25 4.32
N THR A 171 -25.47 -9.50 4.75
CA THR A 171 -24.40 -10.13 5.53
C THR A 171 -23.25 -10.51 4.61
N VAL A 172 -22.07 -9.94 4.86
CA VAL A 172 -20.86 -10.27 4.08
C VAL A 172 -20.30 -11.61 4.53
N ASN A 173 -19.86 -12.44 3.59
CA ASN A 173 -19.14 -13.67 3.91
C ASN A 173 -17.81 -13.33 4.64
N PRO A 174 -17.55 -13.89 5.83
CA PRO A 174 -16.32 -13.63 6.61
C PRO A 174 -15.02 -13.83 5.82
N PHE A 175 -14.95 -14.88 5.01
CA PHE A 175 -13.76 -15.16 4.21
C PHE A 175 -13.62 -14.19 3.04
N TYR A 176 -14.72 -13.70 2.48
CA TYR A 176 -14.66 -12.66 1.45
C TYR A 176 -14.13 -11.35 2.03
N ALA A 177 -14.64 -10.93 3.18
CA ALA A 177 -14.13 -9.74 3.88
C ALA A 177 -12.64 -9.91 4.25
N SER A 178 -12.24 -11.11 4.68
CA SER A 178 -10.83 -11.41 4.93
C SER A 178 -9.97 -11.33 3.67
N LEU A 179 -10.49 -11.73 2.51
CA LEU A 179 -9.79 -11.61 1.23
C LEU A 179 -9.58 -10.14 0.87
N VAL A 180 -10.62 -9.32 1.02
CA VAL A 180 -10.57 -7.87 0.79
C VAL A 180 -9.50 -7.25 1.67
N VAL A 181 -9.61 -7.40 2.99
CA VAL A 181 -8.63 -6.89 3.96
C VAL A 181 -7.23 -7.34 3.61
N LYS A 182 -7.04 -8.60 3.22
CA LYS A 182 -5.71 -9.09 2.88
C LYS A 182 -5.15 -8.38 1.64
N ILE A 183 -5.88 -8.38 0.53
CA ILE A 183 -5.40 -7.80 -0.72
C ILE A 183 -5.12 -6.31 -0.54
N THR A 184 -5.98 -5.60 0.19
CA THR A 184 -5.86 -4.16 0.37
C THR A 184 -4.77 -3.81 1.37
N SER A 185 -4.56 -4.61 2.42
CA SER A 185 -3.46 -4.41 3.37
C SER A 185 -2.10 -4.62 2.74
N PHE A 186 -1.94 -5.72 2.02
CA PHE A 186 -0.63 -6.08 1.46
C PHE A 186 -0.24 -5.17 0.29
N ASN A 187 -1.21 -4.72 -0.50
CA ASN A 187 -0.97 -3.80 -1.61
C ASN A 187 -1.20 -2.33 -1.25
N GLN A 188 -1.30 -2.00 0.04
CA GLN A 188 -1.35 -0.61 0.53
C GLN A 188 -2.53 0.22 0.01
N ASN A 189 -3.63 -0.42 -0.38
CA ASN A 189 -4.79 0.26 -0.95
C ASN A 189 -5.85 0.57 0.11
N GLY A 190 -5.79 -0.10 1.27
CA GLY A 190 -6.67 0.05 2.44
C GLY A 190 -8.20 0.07 2.24
N LEU A 191 -8.69 -0.16 1.02
CA LEU A 191 -10.10 -0.40 0.75
C LEU A 191 -10.65 -1.46 1.70
N THR A 192 -11.86 -1.22 2.20
CA THR A 192 -12.54 -2.18 3.06
C THR A 192 -13.94 -2.42 2.55
N SER A 193 -14.48 -3.59 2.87
CA SER A 193 -15.85 -3.94 2.53
C SER A 193 -16.89 -3.15 3.35
N TRP A 194 -16.51 -2.29 4.29
CA TRP A 194 -17.46 -1.66 5.21
C TRP A 194 -17.50 -0.15 5.02
N LYS A 195 -18.67 0.42 5.31
CA LYS A 195 -18.93 1.86 5.16
C LYS A 195 -18.04 2.74 6.05
N ASN A 196 -17.60 2.22 7.20
CA ASN A 196 -16.78 2.96 8.17
C ASN A 196 -15.28 2.59 8.07
N GLY A 197 -14.84 2.02 6.96
CA GLY A 197 -13.43 1.67 6.79
C GLY A 197 -12.94 0.61 7.80
N ALA A 198 -11.64 0.70 8.13
CA ALA A 198 -11.02 -0.15 9.16
C ALA A 198 -11.28 0.32 10.61
N SER A 199 -12.00 1.45 10.78
CA SER A 199 -12.25 2.04 12.10
C SER A 199 -13.03 1.12 13.05
N ILE A 200 -13.80 0.18 12.50
CA ILE A 200 -14.55 -0.83 13.25
C ILE A 200 -13.64 -1.75 14.09
N PHE A 201 -12.34 -1.80 13.81
CA PHE A 201 -11.36 -2.62 14.52
C PHE A 201 -10.47 -1.83 15.48
N VAL A 202 -10.76 -0.56 15.74
CA VAL A 202 -9.96 0.27 16.66
C VAL A 202 -9.79 -0.40 18.03
N ASP A 203 -10.85 -1.06 18.53
CA ASP A 203 -10.82 -1.75 19.81
C ASP A 203 -10.26 -3.19 19.75
N ASP A 204 -10.07 -3.74 18.55
CA ASP A 204 -9.62 -5.12 18.34
C ASP A 204 -8.11 -5.18 18.15
N ILE A 205 -7.40 -5.51 19.23
CA ILE A 205 -5.94 -5.62 19.26
C ILE A 205 -5.44 -6.66 18.24
N PHE A 206 -6.14 -7.78 18.09
CA PHE A 206 -5.71 -8.85 17.19
C PHE A 206 -5.77 -8.39 15.75
N MET A 207 -6.88 -7.79 15.33
CA MET A 207 -7.06 -7.28 13.97
C MET A 207 -6.02 -6.20 13.64
N ASN A 208 -5.80 -5.25 14.55
CA ASN A 208 -4.80 -4.20 14.35
C ASN A 208 -3.39 -4.77 14.16
N ILE A 209 -2.97 -5.75 14.98
CA ILE A 209 -1.66 -6.39 14.85
C ILE A 209 -1.55 -7.15 13.51
N ILE A 210 -2.56 -7.93 13.14
CA ILE A 210 -2.52 -8.72 11.90
C ILE A 210 -2.50 -7.82 10.66
N ILE A 211 -3.30 -6.75 10.64
CA ILE A 211 -3.32 -5.77 9.54
C ILE A 211 -1.96 -5.05 9.48
N MET A 212 -1.41 -4.59 10.61
CA MET A 212 -0.08 -3.98 10.65
C MET A 212 1.01 -4.92 10.09
N ILE A 213 1.01 -6.19 10.50
CA ILE A 213 1.96 -7.18 9.96
C ILE A 213 1.76 -7.35 8.46
N ALA A 214 0.51 -7.44 8.00
CA ALA A 214 0.20 -7.57 6.57
C ALA A 214 0.69 -6.35 5.77
N VAL A 215 0.44 -5.15 6.27
CA VAL A 215 0.93 -3.88 5.70
C VAL A 215 2.45 -3.85 5.65
N MET A 216 3.14 -4.06 6.78
CA MET A 216 4.60 -4.03 6.80
C MET A 216 5.20 -5.09 5.88
N SER A 217 4.58 -6.27 5.81
CA SER A 217 5.04 -7.38 4.99
C SER A 217 4.94 -7.12 3.49
N GLY A 218 3.99 -6.31 3.03
CA GLY A 218 3.85 -5.94 1.62
C GLY A 218 4.81 -4.85 1.16
N THR A 219 5.55 -4.25 2.11
CA THR A 219 6.11 -2.91 1.95
C THR A 219 7.55 -2.87 2.42
N SER A 220 7.82 -2.13 3.50
CA SER A 220 9.14 -1.91 4.08
C SER A 220 9.81 -3.21 4.54
N LEU A 221 9.07 -4.16 5.10
CA LEU A 221 9.66 -5.42 5.56
C LEU A 221 9.80 -6.48 4.46
N PHE A 222 9.21 -6.31 3.29
CA PHE A 222 9.26 -7.35 2.24
C PHE A 222 10.69 -7.76 1.86
N PRO A 223 11.64 -6.83 1.60
CA PRO A 223 13.03 -7.18 1.32
C PRO A 223 13.71 -7.94 2.45
N ALA A 224 13.41 -7.58 3.70
CA ALA A 224 13.98 -8.21 4.88
C ALA A 224 13.43 -9.63 5.08
N ILE A 225 12.13 -9.81 4.90
CA ILE A 225 11.46 -11.12 4.92
C ILE A 225 12.04 -12.02 3.84
N LEU A 226 12.12 -11.52 2.60
CA LEU A 226 12.65 -12.27 1.47
C LEU A 226 14.10 -12.72 1.72
N ARG A 227 14.95 -11.82 2.24
CA ARG A 227 16.34 -12.16 2.59
C ARG A 227 16.42 -13.16 3.74
N GLY A 228 15.54 -13.04 4.74
CA GLY A 228 15.40 -13.99 5.84
C GLY A 228 15.06 -15.39 5.34
N ILE A 229 14.10 -15.49 4.42
CA ILE A 229 13.69 -16.75 3.79
C ILE A 229 14.83 -17.34 2.95
N VAL A 230 15.54 -16.53 2.15
CA VAL A 230 16.71 -17.00 1.39
C VAL A 230 17.78 -17.58 2.33
N ASN A 231 18.05 -16.92 3.45
CA ASN A 231 18.99 -17.43 4.46
C ASN A 231 18.50 -18.71 5.13
N LEU A 232 17.20 -18.80 5.45
CA LEU A 232 16.58 -19.98 6.04
C LEU A 232 16.66 -21.18 5.08
N ILE A 233 16.28 -20.99 3.81
CA ILE A 233 16.35 -22.04 2.80
C ILE A 233 17.80 -22.43 2.56
N LYS A 234 18.75 -21.49 2.52
CA LYS A 234 20.19 -21.78 2.41
C LYS A 234 20.68 -22.66 3.57
N TYR A 235 20.16 -22.45 4.78
CA TYR A 235 20.53 -23.24 5.95
C TYR A 235 20.08 -24.70 5.80
N VAL A 236 18.86 -24.92 5.31
CA VAL A 236 18.25 -26.25 5.13
C VAL A 236 18.72 -26.95 3.85
N ALA A 237 19.08 -26.19 2.81
CA ALA A 237 19.37 -26.74 1.49
C ALA A 237 20.67 -27.57 1.45
N PRO A 238 20.70 -28.66 0.64
CA PRO A 238 21.92 -29.42 0.38
C PRO A 238 23.05 -28.54 -0.17
N TRP A 239 24.30 -28.91 0.11
CA TRP A 239 25.49 -28.11 -0.25
C TRP A 239 25.54 -27.70 -1.73
N ARG A 240 25.07 -28.56 -2.64
CA ARG A 240 25.00 -28.27 -4.09
C ARG A 240 24.12 -27.05 -4.41
N TYR A 241 23.04 -26.83 -3.66
CA TYR A 241 22.13 -25.71 -3.92
C TYR A 241 22.55 -24.41 -3.21
N LYS A 242 23.43 -24.49 -2.20
CA LYS A 242 23.93 -23.31 -1.47
C LYS A 242 24.60 -22.30 -2.38
N ILE A 243 25.27 -22.77 -3.45
CA ILE A 243 25.94 -21.93 -4.44
C ILE A 243 24.96 -20.96 -5.11
N TYR A 244 23.74 -21.39 -5.44
CA TYR A 244 22.74 -20.50 -6.05
C TYR A 244 22.26 -19.43 -5.08
N PHE A 245 22.02 -19.79 -3.81
CA PHE A 245 21.60 -18.83 -2.79
C PHE A 245 22.72 -17.83 -2.44
N ASP A 246 23.96 -18.29 -2.38
CA ASP A 246 25.12 -17.42 -2.21
C ASP A 246 25.27 -16.47 -3.39
N TYR A 247 25.07 -16.97 -4.62
CA TYR A 247 25.06 -16.13 -5.80
C TYR A 247 23.95 -15.07 -5.76
N ILE A 248 22.75 -15.44 -5.31
CA ILE A 248 21.63 -14.49 -5.13
C ILE A 248 21.98 -13.41 -4.09
N LEU A 249 22.58 -13.80 -2.97
CA LEU A 249 22.93 -12.91 -1.86
C LEU A 249 24.17 -12.03 -2.12
N LEU A 250 25.05 -12.43 -3.03
CA LEU A 250 26.17 -11.59 -3.50
C LEU A 250 25.73 -10.63 -4.60
N ASN A 251 24.94 -11.11 -5.57
CA ASN A 251 24.57 -10.35 -6.78
C ASN A 251 23.20 -9.65 -6.67
N ASN A 252 22.84 -9.24 -5.46
CA ASN A 252 21.57 -8.62 -5.06
C ASN A 252 20.99 -7.65 -6.11
N HIS A 253 21.72 -6.57 -6.39
CA HIS A 253 21.25 -5.47 -7.24
C HIS A 253 21.15 -5.83 -8.73
N ARG A 254 21.96 -6.77 -9.22
CA ARG A 254 21.92 -7.20 -10.62
C ARG A 254 20.72 -8.11 -10.87
N LEU A 255 20.35 -8.90 -9.87
CA LEU A 255 19.28 -9.90 -9.96
C LEU A 255 17.89 -9.29 -9.77
N SER A 256 17.65 -8.55 -8.70
CA SER A 256 16.34 -7.93 -8.46
C SER A 256 16.46 -6.61 -7.71
N ALA A 257 15.55 -5.68 -8.02
CA ALA A 257 15.42 -4.44 -7.26
C ALA A 257 14.88 -4.67 -5.83
N VAL A 258 14.33 -5.87 -5.57
CA VAL A 258 13.69 -6.21 -4.30
C VAL A 258 14.67 -6.77 -3.27
N ILE A 259 15.83 -7.26 -3.70
CA ILE A 259 16.85 -7.77 -2.77
C ILE A 259 17.90 -6.69 -2.55
N PHE A 260 17.95 -6.18 -1.32
CA PHE A 260 19.01 -5.29 -0.88
C PHE A 260 20.20 -6.07 -0.28
N PRO A 261 21.44 -5.53 -0.37
CA PRO A 261 22.58 -5.99 0.41
C PRO A 261 22.29 -6.01 1.90
N SER A 262 22.98 -6.89 2.63
CA SER A 262 22.69 -7.11 4.06
C SER A 262 22.75 -5.83 4.91
N ILE A 263 23.72 -4.94 4.63
CA ILE A 263 23.87 -3.70 5.39
C ILE A 263 22.71 -2.75 5.04
N GLN A 264 22.36 -2.60 3.76
CA GLN A 264 21.25 -1.76 3.33
C GLN A 264 19.92 -2.25 3.89
N THR A 265 19.64 -3.56 3.86
CA THR A 265 18.42 -4.12 4.47
C THR A 265 18.34 -3.83 5.96
N ARG A 266 19.45 -4.02 6.70
CA ARG A 266 19.49 -3.76 8.15
C ARG A 266 19.30 -2.27 8.46
N LEU A 267 19.98 -1.39 7.72
CA LEU A 267 19.81 0.05 7.87
C LEU A 267 18.38 0.47 7.57
N TYR A 268 17.79 -0.04 6.49
CA TYR A 268 16.42 0.26 6.12
C TYR A 268 15.43 -0.17 7.21
N VAL A 269 15.50 -1.42 7.68
CA VAL A 269 14.63 -1.93 8.77
C VAL A 269 14.83 -1.12 10.06
N THR A 270 16.09 -0.81 10.42
CA THR A 270 16.39 -0.02 11.62
C THR A 270 15.83 1.38 11.51
N SER A 271 16.00 2.05 10.36
CA SER A 271 15.45 3.38 10.10
C SER A 271 13.92 3.37 10.15
N THR A 272 13.25 2.36 9.59
CA THR A 272 11.79 2.22 9.68
C THR A 272 11.32 2.06 11.13
N ILE A 273 11.98 1.21 11.91
CA ILE A 273 11.65 1.02 13.34
C ILE A 273 11.88 2.33 14.12
N LEU A 274 12.99 3.03 13.87
CA LEU A 274 13.28 4.30 14.54
C LEU A 274 12.24 5.37 14.19
N MET A 275 11.91 5.53 12.90
CA MET A 275 10.85 6.45 12.44
C MET A 275 9.50 6.12 13.09
N GLN A 276 9.17 4.83 13.19
CA GLN A 276 7.95 4.36 13.83
C GLN A 276 7.90 4.74 15.33
N ILE A 277 8.98 4.44 16.07
CA ILE A 277 9.07 4.77 17.50
C ILE A 277 8.96 6.29 17.71
N LEU A 278 9.65 7.08 16.86
CA LEU A 278 9.63 8.54 16.95
C LEU A 278 8.23 9.08 16.63
N GLY A 279 7.58 8.56 15.58
CA GLY A 279 6.21 8.91 15.21
C GLY A 279 5.22 8.64 16.34
N VAL A 280 5.26 7.45 16.94
CA VAL A 280 4.38 7.08 18.06
C VAL A 280 4.63 7.98 19.27
N ARG A 281 5.90 8.25 19.60
CA ARG A 281 6.25 9.16 20.71
C ARG A 281 5.71 10.56 20.50
N VAL A 282 5.88 11.14 19.31
CA VAL A 282 5.36 12.47 18.98
C VAL A 282 3.83 12.48 19.07
N ALA A 283 3.16 11.46 18.52
CA ALA A 283 1.71 11.35 18.58
C ALA A 283 1.19 11.27 20.03
N LEU A 284 1.84 10.47 20.89
CA LEU A 284 1.49 10.37 22.31
C LEU A 284 1.71 11.69 23.08
N ILE A 285 2.78 12.44 22.77
CA ILE A 285 3.03 13.75 23.39
C ILE A 285 1.94 14.75 22.99
N LEU A 286 1.56 14.76 21.71
CA LEU A 286 0.49 15.64 21.20
C LEU A 286 -0.88 15.27 21.78
N ASP A 287 -1.10 13.98 22.09
CA ASP A 287 -2.36 13.48 22.63
C ASP A 287 -2.53 13.62 24.14
N TYR A 288 -1.46 13.92 24.89
CA TYR A 288 -1.45 13.80 26.36
C TYR A 288 -2.65 14.48 27.06
N ASN A 289 -3.13 15.60 26.52
CA ASN A 289 -4.27 16.37 27.06
C ASN A 289 -5.53 16.37 26.17
N ASN A 290 -5.63 15.47 25.20
CA ASN A 290 -6.78 15.46 24.30
C ASN A 290 -8.02 14.83 24.97
N PRO A 291 -9.13 15.57 25.16
CA PRO A 291 -10.33 15.05 25.80
C PRO A 291 -11.04 13.97 24.96
N ILE A 292 -10.88 13.98 23.64
CA ILE A 292 -11.56 13.00 22.75
C ILE A 292 -10.95 11.61 22.94
N LEU A 293 -9.61 11.56 22.92
CA LEU A 293 -8.89 10.30 23.08
C LEU A 293 -8.80 9.87 24.55
N SER A 294 -9.21 10.75 25.49
CA SER A 294 -9.29 10.45 26.92
C SER A 294 -10.07 9.16 27.24
N ILE A 295 -11.05 8.84 26.40
CA ILE A 295 -11.97 7.69 26.49
C ILE A 295 -11.20 6.35 26.37
N TYR A 296 -10.09 6.31 25.63
CA TYR A 296 -9.33 5.08 25.43
C TYR A 296 -8.27 4.90 26.53
N THR A 297 -8.08 3.65 26.95
CA THR A 297 -6.99 3.29 27.87
C THR A 297 -5.63 3.54 27.22
N GLY A 298 -4.59 3.80 28.03
CA GLY A 298 -3.25 4.11 27.52
C GLY A 298 -2.70 3.06 26.55
N GLY A 299 -2.97 1.77 26.79
CA GLY A 299 -2.59 0.69 25.87
C GLY A 299 -3.31 0.74 24.53
N LYS A 300 -4.62 1.04 24.52
CA LYS A 300 -5.39 1.21 23.27
C LYS A 300 -4.91 2.43 22.48
N ARG A 301 -4.64 3.55 23.16
CA ARG A 301 -4.06 4.74 22.51
C ARG A 301 -2.72 4.47 21.88
N PHE A 302 -1.84 3.74 22.58
CA PHE A 302 -0.57 3.30 22.02
C PHE A 302 -0.78 2.50 20.73
N MET A 303 -1.71 1.53 20.73
CA MET A 303 -2.02 0.73 19.54
C MET A 303 -2.59 1.56 18.38
N ILE A 304 -3.52 2.48 18.66
CA ILE A 304 -4.08 3.42 17.69
C ILE A 304 -2.96 4.25 17.04
N PHE A 305 -2.09 4.85 17.85
CA PHE A 305 -0.98 5.64 17.32
C PHE A 305 0.06 4.80 16.60
N MET A 306 0.31 3.57 17.05
CA MET A 306 1.18 2.63 16.35
C MET A 306 0.62 2.29 14.97
N PHE A 307 -0.67 2.00 14.87
CA PHE A 307 -1.35 1.75 13.61
C PHE A 307 -1.30 2.98 12.69
N LEU A 308 -1.68 4.15 13.22
CA LEU A 308 -1.70 5.43 12.48
C LEU A 308 -0.34 5.80 11.89
N THR A 309 0.71 5.73 12.71
CA THR A 309 2.07 6.09 12.29
C THR A 309 2.63 5.07 11.30
N LEU A 310 2.28 3.79 11.46
CA LEU A 310 2.65 2.74 10.51
C LEU A 310 1.98 2.97 9.16
N CYS A 311 0.69 3.31 9.17
CA CYS A 311 -0.06 3.66 7.99
C CYS A 311 0.54 4.88 7.27
N THR A 312 0.89 5.92 8.04
CA THR A 312 1.50 7.13 7.49
C THR A 312 2.86 6.87 6.87
N ILE A 313 3.75 6.15 7.57
CA ILE A 313 5.12 5.88 7.10
C ILE A 313 5.13 4.99 5.85
N ASN A 314 4.22 4.01 5.81
CA ASN A 314 4.13 3.11 4.66
C ASN A 314 3.21 3.66 3.58
N GLU A 315 2.64 4.87 3.70
CA GLU A 315 1.67 5.38 2.72
C GLU A 315 0.46 4.43 2.54
N THR A 316 0.12 3.64 3.57
CA THR A 316 -1.05 2.75 3.53
C THR A 316 -2.22 3.47 4.16
N PRO A 317 -3.25 3.85 3.41
CA PRO A 317 -4.20 4.81 3.94
C PRO A 317 -5.34 4.20 4.79
N PHE A 318 -5.17 3.01 5.41
CA PHE A 318 -6.17 2.51 6.37
C PHE A 318 -6.47 3.60 7.39
N GLU A 319 -7.71 4.05 7.36
CA GLU A 319 -8.04 5.46 7.48
C GLU A 319 -7.64 6.21 8.76
N MET A 320 -7.03 7.39 8.52
CA MET A 320 -7.07 8.59 9.37
C MET A 320 -8.48 9.20 9.49
N GLU A 321 -9.44 8.72 8.69
CA GLU A 321 -10.85 9.13 8.72
C GLU A 321 -11.46 8.88 10.11
N TRP A 322 -11.01 7.88 10.87
CA TRP A 322 -11.49 7.67 12.24
C TRP A 322 -11.24 8.89 13.16
N ILE A 323 -10.05 9.50 13.11
CA ILE A 323 -9.77 10.71 13.90
C ILE A 323 -10.64 11.86 13.40
N LEU A 324 -10.74 12.03 12.08
CA LEU A 324 -11.51 13.12 11.49
C LEU A 324 -13.02 12.97 11.77
N VAL A 325 -13.59 11.78 11.63
CA VAL A 325 -15.00 11.48 11.83
C VAL A 325 -15.37 11.51 13.31
N GLN A 326 -14.54 10.99 14.22
CA GLN A 326 -14.81 11.16 15.66
C GLN A 326 -14.67 12.62 16.09
N THR A 327 -13.67 13.33 15.57
CA THR A 327 -13.53 14.78 15.84
C THR A 327 -14.72 15.54 15.28
N GLN A 328 -15.18 15.20 14.08
CA GLN A 328 -16.30 15.85 13.41
C GLN A 328 -17.64 15.52 14.09
N GLN A 329 -17.92 14.27 14.45
CA GLN A 329 -19.11 13.90 15.22
C GLN A 329 -19.10 14.55 16.60
N THR A 330 -17.96 14.64 17.26
CA THR A 330 -17.85 15.36 18.54
C THR A 330 -18.07 16.86 18.35
N LEU A 331 -17.55 17.44 17.27
CA LEU A 331 -17.79 18.83 16.91
C LEU A 331 -19.29 19.08 16.63
N GLU A 332 -19.92 18.23 15.83
CA GLU A 332 -21.33 18.28 15.46
C GLU A 332 -22.24 18.08 16.69
N ASN A 333 -21.91 17.15 17.58
CA ASN A 333 -22.64 16.94 18.82
C ASN A 333 -22.50 18.13 19.77
N ASN A 334 -21.30 18.70 19.91
CA ASN A 334 -21.08 19.90 20.72
C ASN A 334 -21.78 21.14 20.13
N ILE A 335 -21.79 21.25 18.80
CA ILE A 335 -22.54 22.27 18.05
C ILE A 335 -24.06 22.09 18.24
N SER A 336 -24.57 20.86 18.28
CA SER A 336 -26.00 20.59 18.49
C SER A 336 -26.49 20.99 19.89
N ILE A 337 -25.58 20.97 20.88
CA ILE A 337 -25.86 21.35 22.27
C ILE A 337 -25.86 22.87 22.43
N ASP A 338 -25.00 23.59 21.69
CA ASP A 338 -24.90 25.06 21.75
C ASP A 338 -25.88 25.79 20.81
N THR A 339 -26.42 25.14 19.78
CA THR A 339 -27.32 25.78 18.78
C THR A 339 -28.71 26.17 19.28
N ARG A 340 -29.02 26.06 20.59
CA ARG A 340 -30.15 26.81 21.16
C ARG A 340 -29.88 28.31 21.29
N ARG A 341 -28.64 28.79 21.13
CA ARG A 341 -28.34 30.20 20.90
C ARG A 341 -27.13 30.32 19.99
N VAL A 342 -27.23 31.19 18.98
CA VAL A 342 -26.16 31.64 18.06
C VAL A 342 -26.09 30.88 16.73
N SER A 343 -26.37 31.65 15.66
CA SER A 343 -26.18 31.30 14.27
C SER A 343 -24.71 31.02 13.96
N ILE A 344 -24.44 29.83 13.45
CA ILE A 344 -23.07 29.40 13.13
C ILE A 344 -22.67 29.99 11.78
N LYS A 345 -21.74 30.94 11.80
CA LYS A 345 -20.92 31.28 10.64
C LYS A 345 -20.05 30.07 10.31
N MET A 346 -20.27 29.49 9.14
CA MET A 346 -19.48 28.40 8.58
C MET A 346 -18.02 28.88 8.44
N PHE A 347 -17.15 28.47 9.37
CA PHE A 347 -15.76 28.89 9.46
C PHE A 347 -14.91 28.07 8.49
N LEU A 348 -15.03 28.36 7.19
CA LEU A 348 -13.85 28.27 6.33
C LEU A 348 -12.97 29.46 6.71
N PRO A 349 -11.75 29.26 7.26
CA PRO A 349 -10.89 30.39 7.57
C PRO A 349 -10.52 31.04 6.24
N ILE A 350 -11.18 32.18 5.95
CA ILE A 350 -11.00 32.99 4.74
C ILE A 350 -9.51 33.25 4.50
N ASP A 351 -8.71 33.34 5.57
CA ASP A 351 -7.26 33.52 5.51
C ASP A 351 -6.50 32.34 4.91
N ARG A 352 -6.95 31.08 5.11
CA ARG A 352 -6.33 29.91 4.45
C ARG A 352 -6.69 29.84 2.97
N MET A 353 -7.92 30.22 2.63
CA MET A 353 -8.38 30.26 1.23
C MET A 353 -7.66 31.37 0.46
N LYS A 354 -7.45 32.53 1.10
CA LYS A 354 -6.64 33.64 0.58
C LYS A 354 -5.19 33.22 0.34
N HIS A 355 -4.60 32.46 1.27
CA HIS A 355 -3.25 31.93 1.10
C HIS A 355 -3.12 30.89 -0.03
N TYR A 356 -4.15 30.06 -0.23
CA TYR A 356 -4.22 29.10 -1.32
C TYR A 356 -4.38 29.80 -2.68
N LEU A 357 -5.24 30.82 -2.75
CA LEU A 357 -5.46 31.64 -3.95
C LEU A 357 -4.22 32.43 -4.34
N LEU A 358 -3.41 32.90 -3.38
CA LEU A 358 -2.15 33.59 -3.67
C LEU A 358 -1.16 32.74 -4.49
N ARG A 359 -1.21 31.40 -4.38
CA ARG A 359 -0.34 30.45 -5.10
C ARG A 359 -0.89 29.99 -6.46
N GLN A 360 -2.12 30.35 -6.82
CA GLN A 360 -2.75 29.96 -8.07
C GLN A 360 -2.42 30.93 -9.22
N GLY A 361 -2.50 30.43 -10.45
CA GLY A 361 -2.27 31.22 -11.66
C GLY A 361 -3.28 32.36 -11.82
N LEU A 362 -2.90 33.40 -12.58
CA LEU A 362 -3.70 34.64 -12.77
C LEU A 362 -5.15 34.38 -13.20
N ARG A 363 -5.38 33.35 -14.02
CA ARG A 363 -6.71 32.99 -14.51
C ARG A 363 -7.63 32.44 -13.41
N THR A 364 -7.10 31.60 -12.53
CA THR A 364 -7.83 31.02 -11.39
C THR A 364 -8.13 32.09 -10.33
N LYS A 365 -7.25 33.09 -10.17
CA LYS A 365 -7.50 34.25 -9.30
C LYS A 365 -8.68 35.08 -9.82
N ALA A 366 -8.73 35.37 -11.12
CA ALA A 366 -9.81 36.14 -11.73
C ALA A 366 -11.18 35.43 -11.64
N GLU A 367 -11.22 34.11 -11.83
CA GLU A 367 -12.44 33.31 -11.67
C GLU A 367 -12.92 33.24 -10.21
N ALA A 368 -11.98 33.10 -9.26
CA ALA A 368 -12.31 33.14 -7.84
C ALA A 368 -12.82 34.52 -7.41
N GLU A 369 -12.19 35.61 -7.84
CA GLU A 369 -12.65 36.99 -7.58
C GLU A 369 -14.06 37.23 -8.12
N LYS A 370 -14.36 36.73 -9.32
CA LYS A 370 -15.71 36.80 -9.89
C LYS A 370 -16.74 36.03 -9.05
N TYR A 371 -16.41 34.81 -8.66
CA TYR A 371 -17.26 33.99 -7.80
C TYR A 371 -17.55 34.67 -6.45
N PHE A 372 -16.53 35.23 -5.79
CA PHE A 372 -16.73 35.92 -4.52
C PHE A 372 -17.52 37.23 -4.67
N ALA A 373 -17.32 37.98 -5.75
CA ALA A 373 -18.11 39.18 -6.03
C ALA A 373 -19.61 38.85 -6.26
N GLU A 374 -19.90 37.75 -6.94
CA GLU A 374 -21.28 37.27 -7.16
C GLU A 374 -21.90 36.76 -5.85
N THR A 375 -21.15 36.01 -5.05
CA THR A 375 -21.62 35.43 -3.78
C THR A 375 -21.87 36.52 -2.71
N VAL A 376 -21.00 37.54 -2.61
CA VAL A 376 -21.19 38.67 -1.69
C VAL A 376 -22.42 39.49 -2.07
N ARG A 377 -22.65 39.71 -3.38
CA ARG A 377 -23.89 40.36 -3.84
C ARG A 377 -25.14 39.55 -3.50
N ALA A 378 -25.11 38.23 -3.70
CA ALA A 378 -26.25 37.37 -3.38
C ALA A 378 -26.63 37.46 -1.88
N ASN A 379 -25.64 37.40 -0.98
CA ASN A 379 -25.87 37.51 0.46
C ASN A 379 -26.39 38.90 0.89
N GLN A 380 -25.93 39.97 0.23
CA GLN A 380 -26.43 41.32 0.49
C GLN A 380 -27.87 41.51 -0.01
N VAL A 381 -28.21 40.92 -1.15
CA VAL A 381 -29.58 40.92 -1.69
C VAL A 381 -30.52 40.13 -0.78
N GLU A 382 -30.11 38.96 -0.30
CA GLU A 382 -30.90 38.14 0.62
C GLU A 382 -31.12 38.82 1.98
N ALA A 383 -30.07 39.48 2.51
CA ALA A 383 -30.21 40.30 3.72
C ALA A 383 -31.17 41.49 3.52
N ALA A 384 -31.10 42.17 2.38
CA ALA A 384 -32.02 43.26 2.05
C ALA A 384 -33.47 42.77 1.85
N ILE A 385 -33.67 41.59 1.26
CA ILE A 385 -34.99 40.95 1.12
C ILE A 385 -35.57 40.61 2.49
N ASN A 386 -34.77 40.06 3.41
CA ASN A 386 -35.22 39.71 4.75
C ASN A 386 -35.55 40.95 5.60
N GLU A 387 -34.76 42.03 5.49
CA GLU A 387 -35.08 43.31 6.14
C GLU A 387 -36.38 43.91 5.59
N PHE A 388 -36.62 43.79 4.28
CA PHE A 388 -37.87 44.20 3.65
C PHE A 388 -39.07 43.34 4.08
N ALA A 389 -38.85 42.05 4.30
CA ALA A 389 -39.89 41.14 4.79
C ALA A 389 -40.26 41.46 6.24
N GLU A 390 -39.29 41.68 7.13
CA GLU A 390 -39.53 42.03 8.53
C GLU A 390 -40.27 43.37 8.70
N LYS A 391 -39.96 44.37 7.88
CA LYS A 391 -40.67 45.67 7.86
C LYS A 391 -42.12 45.59 7.35
N ARG A 392 -42.54 44.47 6.78
CA ARG A 392 -43.91 44.26 6.26
C ARG A 392 -44.84 43.57 7.27
N TYR A 393 -44.26 42.98 8.32
CA TYR A 393 -44.99 42.24 9.36
C TYR A 393 -45.06 42.97 10.71
N ASN A 394 -44.40 44.13 10.84
CA ASN A 394 -44.61 45.11 11.91
C ASN A 394 -45.26 46.36 11.32
#